data_AF-A0A7C3XRU4-F1
#
_entry.id   AF-A0A7C3XRU4-F1
#
_cell.length_a   1.000
_cell.length_b   1.000
_cell.length_c   1.000
_cell.angle_alpha   90.00
_cell.angle_beta   90.00
_cell.angle_gamma   90.00
#
_symmetry.space_group_name_H-M   'P 1'
#
loop_
_entity.id
_entity.type
_entity.pdbx_description
1 polymer ?
#
loop_
_entity_poly.entity_id
_entity_poly.type
_entity_poly.pdbx_seq_one_letter_code
_entity_poly.pdbx_strand_id
1 'polypeptide(L)'
;MQFTLTSTKIIGILGTWRGNATASHAAGRILLNNIPIISTGGIQGGGTVTRRVYVLLSAGTYTVDFQVAVWVANASYPFDLRQCTVGAFNFPDKSSSSYDSGYVSIPASTTSTLINVNFTTPAARKLAVGKIKGYVVRIVLYGERQDQRVSKVKNSSEANEANYFNWRILLDDNAQDWTERKDDITSDTTNLTYGEGCYGLLEKILPPSTQYNLKITCYNGFSSAYNGRALIAIFICPWIIPSFEYEPIELDFPQGSTLYIIVEPFLQDPTKYIKIGKRRGVSFGDSTDYYSLASGTGILSHSYTFEIVDVSNALLLMSGLGGCVSVLSVDVR
;
A
#
# COMPACT_ATOMS: atom_id res chain seq x y z
N MET A 1 -0.50 16.16 15.66
CA MET A 1 -1.44 16.92 14.78
C MET A 1 -2.84 16.38 15.00
N GLN A 2 -3.86 17.22 15.14
CA GLN A 2 -5.24 16.78 15.39
C GLN A 2 -6.15 17.20 14.24
N PHE A 3 -7.09 16.35 13.83
CA PHE A 3 -8.12 16.69 12.86
C PHE A 3 -9.47 16.05 13.22
N THR A 4 -10.56 16.62 12.72
CA THR A 4 -11.92 16.13 12.95
C THR A 4 -12.61 15.84 11.62
N LEU A 5 -13.26 14.69 11.54
CA LEU A 5 -14.07 14.27 10.40
C LEU A 5 -15.56 14.39 10.75
N THR A 6 -16.32 14.98 9.84
CA THR A 6 -17.79 15.11 9.96
C THR A 6 -18.54 13.89 9.43
N SER A 7 -17.84 13.00 8.71
CA SER A 7 -18.40 11.79 8.10
C SER A 7 -17.26 10.81 7.82
N THR A 8 -17.61 9.57 7.50
CA THR A 8 -16.60 8.55 7.17
C THR A 8 -15.82 8.93 5.92
N LYS A 9 -14.49 9.02 6.03
CA LYS A 9 -13.58 9.39 4.92
C LYS A 9 -12.38 8.45 4.86
N ILE A 10 -11.82 8.33 3.67
CA ILE A 10 -10.48 7.77 3.49
C ILE A 10 -9.50 8.82 3.93
N ILE A 11 -8.64 8.50 4.87
CA ILE A 11 -7.49 9.34 5.21
C ILE A 11 -6.26 8.72 4.56
N GLY A 12 -5.69 9.45 3.61
CA GLY A 12 -4.41 9.13 3.01
C GLY A 12 -3.31 9.87 3.75
N ILE A 13 -2.32 9.15 4.24
CA ILE A 13 -1.15 9.71 4.92
C ILE A 13 0.09 9.31 4.13
N LEU A 14 0.90 10.30 3.76
CA LEU A 14 2.21 10.15 3.16
C LEU A 14 3.24 10.77 4.10
N GLY A 15 4.28 10.02 4.44
CA GLY A 15 5.45 10.54 5.16
C GLY A 15 6.72 10.34 4.34
N THR A 16 7.60 11.34 4.34
CA THR A 16 8.95 11.25 3.77
C THR A 16 9.97 11.59 4.84
N TRP A 17 10.84 10.64 5.15
CA TRP A 17 11.93 10.78 6.10
C TRP A 17 13.26 10.78 5.37
N ARG A 18 14.24 11.47 5.94
CA ARG A 18 15.59 11.54 5.38
C ARG A 18 16.65 11.41 6.47
N GLY A 19 17.58 10.49 6.28
CA GLY A 19 18.89 10.55 6.94
C GLY A 19 19.76 11.57 6.22
N ASN A 20 20.41 12.48 6.94
CA ASN A 20 21.19 13.54 6.31
C ASN A 20 22.71 13.29 6.32
N ALA A 21 23.21 12.24 6.97
CA ALA A 21 24.63 11.86 6.94
C ALA A 21 24.85 10.39 6.57
N THR A 22 26.03 10.12 6.01
CA THR A 22 26.53 8.79 5.64
C THR A 22 26.58 7.79 6.80
N ALA A 23 26.62 8.27 8.05
CA ALA A 23 26.64 7.46 9.26
C ALA A 23 25.37 7.59 10.12
N SER A 24 24.28 8.19 9.63
CA SER A 24 23.04 8.31 10.42
C SER A 24 22.31 6.97 10.49
N HIS A 25 21.91 6.55 11.69
CA HIS A 25 21.06 5.38 11.90
C HIS A 25 19.81 5.81 12.67
N ALA A 26 18.66 5.57 12.05
CA ALA A 26 17.40 6.05 12.56
C ALA A 26 16.22 5.19 12.10
N ALA A 27 15.09 5.36 12.79
CA ALA A 27 13.82 4.85 12.35
C ALA A 27 12.72 5.85 12.77
N GLY A 28 11.61 5.81 12.06
CA GLY A 28 10.46 6.64 12.31
C GLY A 28 9.17 5.87 12.12
N ARG A 29 8.13 6.27 12.83
CA ARG A 29 6.78 5.75 12.67
C ARG A 29 5.74 6.86 12.77
N ILE A 30 4.61 6.65 12.11
CA ILE A 30 3.42 7.49 12.23
C ILE A 30 2.40 6.72 13.06
N LEU A 31 1.83 7.40 14.04
CA LEU A 31 0.78 6.87 14.91
C LEU A 31 -0.53 7.59 14.59
N LEU A 32 -1.62 6.83 14.59
CA LEU A 32 -2.98 7.34 14.59
C LEU A 32 -3.60 6.98 15.93
N ASN A 33 -3.98 7.98 16.74
CA ASN A 33 -4.49 7.79 18.11
C ASN A 33 -3.56 6.89 18.96
N ASN A 34 -2.25 7.15 18.92
CA ASN A 34 -1.21 6.34 19.58
C ASN A 34 -1.03 4.90 19.05
N ILE A 35 -1.67 4.54 17.94
CA ILE A 35 -1.50 3.23 17.30
C ILE A 35 -0.59 3.37 16.09
N PRO A 36 0.54 2.63 15.99
CA PRO A 36 1.39 2.67 14.80
C PRO A 36 0.64 2.24 13.54
N ILE A 37 0.71 3.06 12.48
CA ILE A 37 0.08 2.78 11.18
C ILE A 37 1.09 2.72 10.02
N ILE A 38 2.28 3.30 10.22
CA ILE A 38 3.40 3.28 9.28
C ILE A 38 4.68 3.14 10.10
N SER A 39 5.62 2.33 9.63
CA SER A 39 7.04 2.43 10.00
C SER A 39 7.88 2.74 8.76
N THR A 40 9.01 3.41 8.95
CA THR A 40 10.07 3.50 7.95
C THR A 40 10.83 2.19 7.79
N GLY A 41 10.90 1.38 8.84
CA GLY A 41 11.98 0.42 9.08
C GLY A 41 13.30 1.13 9.43
N GLY A 42 14.38 0.35 9.53
CA GLY A 42 15.71 0.84 9.81
C GLY A 42 16.27 1.64 8.63
N ILE A 43 16.67 2.88 8.88
CA ILE A 43 17.33 3.77 7.93
C ILE A 43 18.79 3.90 8.32
N GLN A 44 19.66 3.64 7.36
CA GLN A 44 21.10 3.79 7.50
C GLN A 44 21.63 4.70 6.39
N GLY A 45 22.51 5.61 6.77
CA GLY A 45 23.12 6.58 5.86
C GLY A 45 22.16 7.67 5.40
N GLY A 46 22.55 8.38 4.35
CA GLY A 46 21.83 9.53 3.77
C GLY A 46 20.50 9.19 3.07
N GLY A 47 19.88 8.05 3.41
CA GLY A 47 18.73 7.48 2.71
C GLY A 47 17.47 8.32 2.88
N THR A 48 16.67 8.41 1.82
CA THR A 48 15.32 8.95 1.86
C THR A 48 14.31 7.82 1.76
N VAL A 49 13.31 7.84 2.61
CA VAL A 49 12.25 6.82 2.68
C VAL A 49 10.90 7.51 2.63
N THR A 50 10.05 7.09 1.68
CA THR A 50 8.67 7.55 1.58
C THR A 50 7.73 6.38 1.87
N ARG A 51 6.73 6.61 2.72
CA ARG A 51 5.71 5.61 3.09
C ARG A 51 4.33 6.19 2.97
N ARG A 52 3.37 5.35 2.62
CA ARG A 52 1.96 5.74 2.52
C ARG A 52 1.06 4.69 3.13
N VAL A 53 -0.03 5.15 3.73
CA VAL A 53 -1.12 4.29 4.21
C VAL A 53 -2.45 4.97 3.92
N TYR A 54 -3.46 4.14 3.74
CA TYR A 54 -4.84 4.56 3.58
C TYR A 54 -5.66 3.88 4.67
N VAL A 55 -6.45 4.67 5.40
CA VAL A 55 -7.33 4.15 6.46
C VAL A 55 -8.71 4.75 6.28
N LEU A 56 -9.77 3.96 6.52
CA LEU A 56 -11.13 4.49 6.57
C LEU A 56 -11.45 4.86 8.01
N LEU A 57 -11.68 6.14 8.25
CA LEU A 57 -12.01 6.65 9.58
C LEU A 57 -13.45 7.15 9.57
N SER A 58 -14.21 6.84 10.61
CA SER A 58 -15.56 7.34 10.83
C SER A 58 -15.55 8.84 11.14
N ALA A 59 -16.75 9.43 11.29
CA ALA A 59 -16.84 10.75 11.93
C ALA A 59 -16.21 10.68 13.34
N GLY A 60 -15.46 11.71 13.71
CA GLY A 60 -14.73 11.73 14.97
C GLY A 60 -13.46 12.57 14.90
N THR A 61 -12.78 12.66 16.04
CA THR A 61 -11.54 13.41 16.20
C THR A 61 -10.38 12.44 16.33
N TYR A 62 -9.32 12.72 15.59
CA TYR A 62 -8.15 11.86 15.47
C TYR A 62 -6.87 12.66 15.67
N THR A 63 -5.87 12.00 16.22
CA THR A 63 -4.52 12.55 16.39
C THR A 63 -3.54 11.75 15.55
N VAL A 64 -2.71 12.45 14.78
CA VAL A 64 -1.57 11.91 14.06
C VAL A 64 -0.31 12.37 14.77
N ASP A 65 0.46 11.42 15.28
CA ASP A 65 1.71 11.67 15.96
C ASP A 65 2.88 11.05 15.20
N PHE A 66 4.03 11.67 15.34
CA PHE A 66 5.26 11.27 14.67
C PHE A 66 6.26 10.90 15.73
N GLN A 67 6.79 9.68 15.63
CA GLN A 67 7.84 9.22 16.51
C GLN A 67 9.07 8.92 15.66
N VAL A 68 10.21 9.39 16.16
CA VAL A 68 11.49 9.27 15.51
C VAL A 68 12.49 8.86 16.57
N ALA A 69 13.35 7.91 16.24
CA ALA A 69 14.48 7.55 17.07
C ALA A 69 15.76 7.54 16.24
N VAL A 70 16.82 8.12 16.80
CA VAL A 70 18.13 8.26 16.17
C VAL A 70 19.15 7.80 17.19
N TRP A 71 19.98 6.83 16.83
CA TRP A 71 20.95 6.23 17.74
C TRP A 71 22.39 6.33 17.24
N VAL A 72 22.57 6.60 15.96
CA VAL A 72 23.83 7.13 15.44
C VAL A 72 23.49 8.41 14.70
N ALA A 73 23.88 9.55 15.25
CA ALA A 73 23.70 10.86 14.63
C ALA A 73 25.06 11.55 14.54
N ASN A 74 25.36 12.17 13.39
CA ASN A 74 26.33 13.26 13.36
C ASN A 74 25.57 14.55 13.70
N ALA A 75 26.07 15.33 14.67
CA ALA A 75 25.45 16.57 15.15
C ALA A 75 25.14 17.58 14.02
N SER A 76 25.83 17.48 12.87
CA SER A 76 25.60 18.35 11.72
C SER A 76 24.45 17.91 10.79
N TYR A 77 23.90 16.71 10.97
CA TYR A 77 22.96 16.10 10.02
C TYR A 77 21.90 15.22 10.71
N PRO A 78 20.78 15.80 11.18
CA PRO A 78 19.73 15.07 11.88
C PRO A 78 18.99 14.11 10.95
N PHE A 79 18.30 13.12 11.52
CA PHE A 79 17.26 12.40 10.81
C PHE A 79 15.93 13.11 11.04
N ASP A 80 15.23 13.43 9.97
CA ASP A 80 14.04 14.28 10.04
C ASP A 80 12.90 13.80 9.14
N LEU A 81 11.67 14.04 9.60
CA LEU A 81 10.48 13.97 8.77
C LEU A 81 10.45 15.22 7.89
N ARG A 82 10.81 15.06 6.62
CA ARG A 82 10.93 16.15 5.64
C ARG A 82 9.59 16.64 5.13
N GLN A 83 8.65 15.70 4.98
CA GLN A 83 7.33 15.99 4.44
C GLN A 83 6.31 15.05 5.08
N CYS A 84 5.17 15.60 5.47
CA CYS A 84 3.98 14.82 5.74
C CYS A 84 2.79 15.44 5.02
N THR A 85 2.09 14.62 4.24
CA THR A 85 0.83 14.98 3.61
C THR A 85 -0.28 14.15 4.24
N VAL A 86 -1.33 14.81 4.73
CA VAL A 86 -2.56 14.16 5.19
C VAL A 86 -3.72 14.72 4.40
N GLY A 87 -4.46 13.84 3.74
CA GLY A 87 -5.62 14.20 2.92
C GLY A 87 -6.84 13.36 3.28
N ALA A 88 -8.02 13.96 3.22
CA ALA A 88 -9.30 13.29 3.42
C ALA A 88 -10.07 13.19 2.10
N PHE A 89 -10.52 11.99 1.77
CA PHE A 89 -11.08 11.66 0.46
C PHE A 89 -12.33 10.80 0.59
N ASN A 90 -13.16 10.78 -0.45
CA ASN A 90 -14.40 10.01 -0.45
C ASN A 90 -14.61 9.30 -1.79
N PHE A 91 -13.85 8.23 -2.01
CA PHE A 91 -14.13 7.33 -3.13
C PHE A 91 -15.33 6.42 -2.84
N PRO A 92 -16.14 6.06 -3.84
CA PRO A 92 -17.10 4.97 -3.71
C PRO A 92 -16.37 3.61 -3.66
N ASP A 93 -17.10 2.53 -3.37
CA ASP A 93 -16.60 1.14 -3.46
C ASP A 93 -15.34 0.88 -2.60
N LYS A 94 -15.31 1.46 -1.41
CA LYS A 94 -14.17 1.38 -0.50
C LYS A 94 -14.48 0.52 0.71
N SER A 95 -13.46 -0.19 1.21
CA SER A 95 -13.49 -0.79 2.54
C SER A 95 -12.10 -0.73 3.18
N SER A 96 -12.05 -0.78 4.50
CA SER A 96 -10.80 -1.00 5.21
C SER A 96 -11.01 -1.77 6.49
N SER A 97 -9.95 -2.36 7.00
CA SER A 97 -9.91 -2.98 8.31
C SER A 97 -8.50 -2.86 8.87
N SER A 98 -8.38 -2.79 10.18
CA SER A 98 -7.08 -2.77 10.85
C SER A 98 -7.10 -3.75 12.01
N TYR A 99 -5.98 -4.43 12.22
CA TYR A 99 -5.85 -5.42 13.27
C TYR A 99 -4.52 -5.25 13.98
N ASP A 100 -4.52 -5.51 15.27
CA ASP A 100 -3.36 -5.44 16.15
C ASP A 100 -3.35 -6.70 17.00
N SER A 101 -2.27 -7.47 16.93
CA SER A 101 -2.14 -8.69 17.72
C SER A 101 -1.92 -8.40 19.21
N GLY A 102 -1.55 -7.17 19.57
CA GLY A 102 -0.86 -6.90 20.83
C GLY A 102 0.49 -7.63 20.88
N TYR A 103 1.15 -7.59 22.04
CA TYR A 103 2.36 -8.38 22.26
C TYR A 103 2.01 -9.83 22.56
N VAL A 104 2.50 -10.73 21.73
CA VAL A 104 2.31 -12.18 21.83
C VAL A 104 3.66 -12.85 22.03
N SER A 105 3.76 -13.75 23.01
CA SER A 105 4.98 -14.53 23.22
C SER A 105 5.15 -15.59 22.12
N ILE A 106 6.30 -15.56 21.45
CA ILE A 106 6.64 -16.48 20.36
C ILE A 106 7.75 -17.41 20.87
N PRO A 107 7.52 -18.74 20.96
CA PRO A 107 8.54 -19.68 21.43
C PRO A 107 9.81 -19.68 20.57
N ALA A 108 10.94 -20.00 21.20
CA ALA A 108 12.25 -20.06 20.54
C ALA A 108 12.24 -21.00 19.33
N SER A 109 12.82 -20.57 18.21
CA SER A 109 12.94 -21.35 16.97
C SER A 109 11.60 -21.89 16.43
N THR A 110 10.50 -21.17 16.65
CA THR A 110 9.17 -21.54 16.15
C THR A 110 8.50 -20.41 15.37
N THR A 111 7.58 -20.79 14.48
CA THR A 111 6.67 -19.87 13.80
C THR A 111 5.35 -19.79 14.56
N SER A 112 4.90 -18.60 14.89
CA SER A 112 3.57 -18.33 15.42
C SER A 112 2.75 -17.48 14.46
N THR A 113 1.43 -17.68 14.43
CA THR A 113 0.48 -16.83 13.71
C THR A 113 -0.04 -15.77 14.67
N LEU A 114 0.24 -14.50 14.38
CA LEU A 114 -0.13 -13.38 15.26
C LEU A 114 -1.44 -12.71 14.81
N ILE A 115 -1.72 -12.74 13.52
CA ILE A 115 -2.99 -12.26 12.94
C ILE A 115 -3.52 -13.36 12.03
N ASN A 116 -4.80 -13.68 12.18
CA ASN A 116 -5.54 -14.61 11.31
C ASN A 116 -6.98 -14.08 11.17
N VAL A 117 -7.26 -13.41 10.06
CA VAL A 117 -8.51 -12.65 9.87
C VAL A 117 -9.04 -12.86 8.47
N ASN A 118 -10.36 -12.85 8.33
CA ASN A 118 -11.00 -12.84 7.03
C ASN A 118 -11.33 -11.41 6.62
N PHE A 119 -11.15 -11.08 5.35
CA PHE A 119 -11.67 -9.85 4.76
C PHE A 119 -12.34 -10.16 3.42
N THR A 120 -13.24 -9.29 2.99
CA THR A 120 -14.01 -9.48 1.75
C THR A 120 -13.92 -8.22 0.91
N THR A 121 -13.61 -8.39 -0.37
CA THR A 121 -13.65 -7.29 -1.33
C THR A 121 -15.10 -6.81 -1.53
N PRO A 122 -15.34 -5.51 -1.76
CA PRO A 122 -16.69 -5.02 -1.99
C PRO A 122 -17.35 -5.64 -3.22
N ALA A 123 -18.68 -5.54 -3.30
CA ALA A 123 -19.43 -6.07 -4.42
C ALA A 123 -19.09 -5.34 -5.74
N ALA A 124 -19.22 -6.05 -6.87
CA ALA A 124 -19.00 -5.44 -8.18
C ALA A 124 -20.15 -4.49 -8.55
N ARG A 125 -19.96 -3.18 -8.36
CA ARG A 125 -20.91 -2.17 -8.81
C ARG A 125 -20.88 -2.05 -10.34
N LYS A 126 -22.05 -2.02 -10.98
CA LYS A 126 -22.22 -1.68 -12.40
C LYS A 126 -22.22 -0.15 -12.53
N LEU A 127 -21.38 0.36 -13.42
CA LEU A 127 -21.26 1.76 -13.81
C LEU A 127 -21.75 1.94 -15.26
N ALA A 128 -21.90 3.19 -15.68
CA ALA A 128 -22.25 3.51 -17.07
C ALA A 128 -21.22 2.94 -18.07
N VAL A 129 -19.93 2.97 -17.71
CA VAL A 129 -18.83 2.49 -18.55
C VAL A 129 -18.63 0.97 -18.52
N GLY A 130 -19.30 0.24 -17.62
CA GLY A 130 -18.97 -1.16 -17.38
C GLY A 130 -19.08 -1.60 -15.93
N LYS A 131 -18.70 -2.84 -15.63
CA LYS A 131 -18.76 -3.40 -14.27
C LYS A 131 -17.37 -3.40 -13.64
N ILE A 132 -17.28 -3.09 -12.33
CA ILE A 132 -16.00 -3.22 -11.62
C ILE A 132 -15.50 -4.66 -11.72
N LYS A 133 -14.27 -4.82 -12.23
CA LYS A 133 -13.63 -6.12 -12.50
C LYS A 133 -12.65 -6.52 -11.41
N GLY A 134 -11.99 -5.55 -10.77
CA GLY A 134 -10.97 -5.82 -9.77
C GLY A 134 -10.81 -4.68 -8.78
N TYR A 135 -10.46 -5.02 -7.56
CA TYR A 135 -10.17 -4.08 -6.48
C TYR A 135 -8.68 -4.04 -6.19
N VAL A 136 -8.12 -2.84 -6.07
CA VAL A 136 -6.78 -2.69 -5.50
C VAL A 136 -6.87 -2.88 -4.00
N VAL A 137 -6.16 -3.90 -3.51
CA VAL A 137 -6.02 -4.21 -2.10
C VAL A 137 -4.59 -3.88 -1.68
N ARG A 138 -4.47 -3.05 -0.65
CA ARG A 138 -3.20 -2.69 -0.03
C ARG A 138 -3.20 -3.14 1.42
N ILE A 139 -2.23 -3.95 1.78
CA ILE A 139 -2.02 -4.42 3.15
C ILE A 139 -0.69 -3.87 3.61
N VAL A 140 -0.72 -2.95 4.57
CA VAL A 140 0.47 -2.40 5.21
C VAL A 140 0.69 -3.14 6.52
N LEU A 141 1.89 -3.67 6.71
CA LEU A 141 2.36 -4.30 7.94
C LEU A 141 3.30 -3.36 8.69
N TYR A 142 3.05 -3.27 9.98
CA TYR A 142 4.01 -2.89 11.01
C TYR A 142 4.30 -4.14 11.87
N GLY A 143 5.56 -4.52 12.01
CA GLY A 143 5.96 -5.69 12.81
C GLY A 143 7.15 -5.41 13.70
N GLU A 144 7.04 -5.69 15.00
CA GLU A 144 8.12 -5.42 15.96
C GLU A 144 8.35 -6.60 16.91
N ARG A 145 9.60 -6.76 17.31
CA ARG A 145 9.92 -7.44 18.57
C ARG A 145 9.85 -6.38 19.65
N GLN A 146 9.26 -6.73 20.79
CA GLN A 146 9.24 -5.85 21.95
C GLN A 146 10.67 -5.41 22.31
N ASP A 147 10.86 -4.09 22.45
CA ASP A 147 12.08 -3.47 22.97
C ASP A 147 13.35 -3.74 22.14
N GLN A 148 13.23 -4.14 20.87
CA GLN A 148 14.42 -4.40 20.04
C GLN A 148 14.18 -4.38 18.53
N ARG A 149 15.14 -3.78 17.84
CA ARG A 149 15.17 -3.56 16.39
C ARG A 149 15.79 -4.75 15.65
N VAL A 150 15.06 -5.87 15.64
CA VAL A 150 15.50 -7.18 15.08
C VAL A 150 14.45 -7.86 14.20
N SER A 151 13.55 -7.07 13.62
CA SER A 151 12.51 -7.54 12.70
C SER A 151 13.01 -7.55 11.25
N LYS A 152 12.93 -8.71 10.60
CA LYS A 152 13.11 -8.92 9.16
C LYS A 152 11.81 -9.30 8.49
N VAL A 153 11.49 -8.64 7.40
CA VAL A 153 10.30 -8.93 6.60
C VAL A 153 10.71 -9.88 5.48
N LYS A 154 10.15 -11.08 5.44
CA LYS A 154 10.53 -12.16 4.52
C LYS A 154 9.54 -12.34 3.38
N ASN A 155 10.06 -12.56 2.19
CA ASN A 155 9.32 -13.02 1.04
C ASN A 155 9.04 -14.53 1.15
N SER A 156 8.15 -15.04 0.31
CA SER A 156 7.63 -16.41 0.38
C SER A 156 8.72 -17.47 0.30
N SER A 157 9.73 -17.26 -0.53
CA SER A 157 10.81 -18.22 -0.82
C SER A 157 12.03 -18.08 0.10
N GLU A 158 12.09 -17.04 0.92
CA GLU A 158 13.28 -16.79 1.74
C GLU A 158 13.28 -17.63 3.01
N ALA A 159 14.45 -18.17 3.34
CA ALA A 159 14.66 -18.88 4.59
C ALA A 159 14.55 -17.95 5.81
N ASN A 160 14.19 -18.54 6.94
CA ASN A 160 14.32 -17.88 8.24
C ASN A 160 15.78 -17.65 8.60
N GLU A 161 16.07 -16.51 9.21
CA GLU A 161 17.38 -16.20 9.74
C GLU A 161 17.40 -16.33 11.27
N ALA A 162 18.51 -16.85 11.80
CA ALA A 162 18.77 -16.89 13.23
C ALA A 162 18.94 -15.47 13.80
N ASN A 163 18.62 -15.31 15.08
CA ASN A 163 18.71 -14.06 15.83
C ASN A 163 17.85 -12.90 15.31
N TYR A 164 16.76 -13.21 14.61
CA TYR A 164 15.79 -12.21 14.14
C TYR A 164 14.36 -12.71 14.29
N PHE A 165 13.43 -11.76 14.34
CA PHE A 165 12.02 -12.02 14.08
C PHE A 165 11.78 -11.98 12.57
N ASN A 166 11.31 -13.08 12.00
CA ASN A 166 11.13 -13.22 10.56
C ASN A 166 9.62 -13.18 10.23
N TRP A 167 9.16 -12.05 9.71
CA TRP A 167 7.76 -11.75 9.44
C TRP A 167 7.35 -12.19 8.03
N ARG A 168 6.20 -12.86 7.90
CA ARG A 168 5.60 -13.22 6.61
C ARG A 168 4.11 -12.91 6.57
N ILE A 169 3.63 -12.71 5.35
CA ILE A 169 2.21 -12.56 5.02
C ILE A 169 1.78 -13.77 4.19
N LEU A 170 0.62 -14.33 4.55
CA LEU A 170 -0.04 -15.39 3.81
C LEU A 170 -1.44 -14.94 3.44
N LEU A 171 -1.86 -15.25 2.22
CA LEU A 171 -3.22 -15.07 1.73
C LEU A 171 -3.76 -16.44 1.34
N ASP A 172 -4.86 -16.87 1.96
CA ASP A 172 -5.43 -18.22 1.84
C ASP A 172 -4.38 -19.32 2.04
N ASP A 173 -3.60 -19.20 3.12
CA ASP A 173 -2.49 -20.09 3.48
C ASP A 173 -1.32 -20.14 2.47
N ASN A 174 -1.37 -19.34 1.40
CA ASN A 174 -0.26 -19.20 0.47
C ASN A 174 0.62 -18.02 0.85
N ALA A 175 1.89 -18.28 1.16
CA ALA A 175 2.87 -17.23 1.41
C ALA A 175 3.01 -16.29 0.21
N GLN A 176 3.07 -14.98 0.47
CA GLN A 176 3.19 -13.97 -0.58
C GLN A 176 4.54 -13.26 -0.50
N ASP A 177 4.98 -12.72 -1.63
CA ASP A 177 6.07 -11.76 -1.69
C ASP A 177 5.54 -10.35 -1.43
N TRP A 178 6.29 -9.57 -0.67
CA TRP A 178 5.98 -8.17 -0.41
C TRP A 178 6.28 -7.33 -1.64
N THR A 179 5.35 -6.45 -2.01
CA THR A 179 5.54 -5.45 -3.08
C THR A 179 6.61 -4.45 -2.68
N GLU A 180 6.61 -4.03 -1.41
CA GLU A 180 7.66 -3.22 -0.81
C GLU A 180 7.88 -3.69 0.62
N ARG A 181 9.13 -3.66 1.10
CA ARG A 181 9.45 -4.03 2.48
C ARG A 181 10.69 -3.32 2.98
N LYS A 182 10.80 -3.18 4.29
CA LYS A 182 11.99 -2.68 4.97
C LYS A 182 12.11 -3.32 6.34
N ASP A 183 13.23 -3.98 6.57
CA ASP A 183 13.60 -4.52 7.86
C ASP A 183 13.82 -3.39 8.88
N ASP A 184 13.68 -3.69 10.15
CA ASP A 184 13.98 -2.75 11.24
C ASP A 184 15.42 -2.91 11.77
N ILE A 185 16.33 -3.40 10.95
CA ILE A 185 17.71 -3.70 11.36
C ILE A 185 18.67 -2.72 10.68
N THR A 186 19.61 -2.20 11.47
CA THR A 186 20.78 -1.46 10.99
C THR A 186 22.05 -2.04 11.65
N SER A 187 23.16 -1.31 11.75
CA SER A 187 24.37 -1.80 12.44
C SER A 187 24.23 -1.97 13.96
N ASP A 188 23.15 -1.44 14.55
CA ASP A 188 22.86 -1.54 15.97
C ASP A 188 21.42 -2.03 16.12
N THR A 189 21.22 -2.96 17.05
CA THR A 189 19.95 -3.61 17.36
C THR A 189 19.41 -3.22 18.73
N THR A 190 20.13 -2.38 19.49
CA THR A 190 19.75 -2.01 20.85
C THR A 190 18.44 -1.22 20.94
N ASN A 191 17.79 -1.40 22.08
CA ASN A 191 16.44 -0.98 22.44
C ASN A 191 16.23 0.54 22.27
N LEU A 192 15.08 0.91 21.70
CA LEU A 192 14.56 2.27 21.76
C LEU A 192 13.08 2.21 22.11
N THR A 193 12.66 3.09 23.02
CA THR A 193 11.26 3.29 23.40
C THR A 193 10.37 3.75 22.23
N TYR A 194 10.97 4.20 21.11
CA TYR A 194 10.27 4.83 19.99
C TYR A 194 10.86 4.41 18.64
N GLY A 195 10.06 4.50 17.58
CA GLY A 195 10.53 4.38 16.19
C GLY A 195 10.82 2.97 15.69
N GLU A 196 10.72 1.95 16.55
CA GLU A 196 10.85 0.53 16.17
C GLU A 196 9.75 0.09 15.19
N GLY A 197 9.95 -1.09 14.62
CA GLY A 197 9.03 -1.78 13.73
C GLY A 197 9.52 -1.85 12.30
N CYS A 198 9.41 -3.02 11.67
CA CYS A 198 9.64 -3.20 10.25
C CYS A 198 8.41 -2.78 9.44
N TYR A 199 8.60 -2.58 8.14
CA TYR A 199 7.55 -2.22 7.20
C TYR A 199 7.37 -3.30 6.13
N GLY A 200 6.12 -3.67 5.86
CA GLY A 200 5.75 -4.45 4.70
C GLY A 200 4.56 -3.82 3.98
N LEU A 201 4.53 -3.90 2.65
CA LEU A 201 3.39 -3.55 1.83
C LEU A 201 3.16 -4.69 0.84
N LEU A 202 1.95 -5.22 0.86
CA LEU A 202 1.43 -6.10 -0.18
C LEU A 202 0.37 -5.35 -0.97
N GLU A 203 0.59 -5.22 -2.28
CA GLU A 203 -0.41 -4.74 -3.24
C GLU A 203 -0.90 -5.90 -4.11
N LYS A 204 -2.22 -6.08 -4.21
CA LYS A 204 -2.87 -7.11 -5.05
C LYS A 204 -4.08 -6.53 -5.75
N ILE A 205 -4.42 -7.13 -6.89
CA ILE A 205 -5.74 -6.96 -7.52
C ILE A 205 -6.55 -8.19 -7.19
N LEU A 206 -7.63 -8.01 -6.46
CA LEU A 206 -8.51 -9.10 -6.06
C LEU A 206 -9.89 -8.95 -6.72
N PRO A 207 -10.49 -10.05 -7.19
CA PRO A 207 -11.86 -10.07 -7.68
C PRO A 207 -12.88 -9.49 -6.66
N PRO A 208 -13.97 -8.86 -7.14
CA PRO A 208 -15.09 -8.41 -6.33
C PRO A 208 -15.80 -9.55 -5.57
N SER A 209 -16.43 -9.22 -4.44
CA SER A 209 -17.25 -10.15 -3.64
C SER A 209 -16.53 -11.43 -3.17
N THR A 210 -15.21 -11.43 -3.13
CA THR A 210 -14.43 -12.61 -2.75
C THR A 210 -13.88 -12.44 -1.34
N GLN A 211 -14.08 -13.46 -0.51
CA GLN A 211 -13.47 -13.53 0.81
C GLN A 211 -12.08 -14.14 0.73
N TYR A 212 -11.17 -13.57 1.50
CA TYR A 212 -9.79 -14.03 1.65
C TYR A 212 -9.45 -14.16 3.13
N ASN A 213 -8.65 -15.17 3.45
CA ASN A 213 -8.04 -15.31 4.77
C ASN A 213 -6.62 -14.73 4.75
N LEU A 214 -6.37 -13.75 5.60
CA LEU A 214 -5.07 -13.12 5.77
C LEU A 214 -4.41 -13.61 7.06
N LYS A 215 -3.15 -14.07 6.95
CA LYS A 215 -2.33 -14.38 8.12
C LYS A 215 -1.04 -13.59 8.13
N ILE A 216 -0.68 -13.07 9.30
CA ILE A 216 0.67 -12.59 9.59
C ILE A 216 1.33 -13.58 10.53
N THR A 217 2.45 -14.14 10.09
CA THR A 217 3.25 -15.08 10.88
C THR A 217 4.60 -14.48 11.21
N CYS A 218 5.14 -14.89 12.36
CA CYS A 218 6.48 -14.52 12.79
C CYS A 218 7.23 -15.75 13.27
N TYR A 219 8.38 -16.01 12.67
CA TYR A 219 9.34 -16.98 13.17
C TYR A 219 10.33 -16.29 14.11
N ASN A 220 10.41 -16.80 15.34
CA ASN A 220 11.40 -16.35 16.32
C ASN A 220 12.71 -17.12 16.11
N GLY A 221 13.70 -16.48 15.49
CA GLY A 221 15.02 -17.07 15.25
C GLY A 221 15.97 -17.07 16.44
N PHE A 222 15.52 -16.70 17.63
CA PHE A 222 16.33 -16.70 18.85
C PHE A 222 16.19 -18.03 19.62
N SER A 223 17.15 -18.30 20.50
CA SER A 223 17.15 -19.45 21.42
C SER A 223 16.21 -19.31 22.62
N SER A 224 15.57 -18.15 22.80
CA SER A 224 14.63 -17.86 23.87
C SER A 224 13.29 -17.36 23.32
N ALA A 225 12.22 -17.55 24.08
CA ALA A 225 10.93 -16.94 23.76
C ALA A 225 11.00 -15.41 23.91
N TYR A 226 10.37 -14.70 22.98
CA TYR A 226 10.29 -13.24 22.99
C TYR A 226 8.92 -12.79 22.52
N ASN A 227 8.53 -11.57 22.89
CA ASN A 227 7.25 -11.00 22.52
C ASN A 227 7.34 -10.28 21.17
N GLY A 228 6.39 -10.55 20.29
CA GLY A 228 6.22 -9.86 19.01
C GLY A 228 4.85 -9.24 18.88
N ARG A 229 4.75 -8.18 18.08
CA ARG A 229 3.49 -7.51 17.76
C ARG A 229 3.42 -7.23 16.27
N ALA A 230 2.28 -7.57 15.67
CA ALA A 230 1.93 -7.20 14.32
C ALA A 230 0.74 -6.25 14.35
N LEU A 231 0.83 -5.17 13.58
CA LEU A 231 -0.31 -4.36 13.20
C LEU A 231 -0.44 -4.36 11.68
N ILE A 232 -1.66 -4.51 11.19
CA ILE A 232 -1.95 -4.38 9.77
C ILE A 232 -3.05 -3.36 9.52
N ALA A 233 -2.93 -2.67 8.39
CA ALA A 233 -4.01 -1.91 7.78
C ALA A 233 -4.30 -2.48 6.39
N ILE A 234 -5.52 -2.98 6.21
CA ILE A 234 -6.06 -3.47 4.93
C ILE A 234 -6.92 -2.35 4.36
N PHE A 235 -6.61 -1.92 3.15
CA PHE A 235 -7.39 -0.92 2.41
C PHE A 235 -7.75 -1.44 1.02
N ILE A 236 -9.00 -1.24 0.62
CA ILE A 236 -9.56 -1.75 -0.62
C ILE A 236 -10.28 -0.63 -1.36
N CYS A 237 -9.89 -0.36 -2.61
CA CYS A 237 -10.53 0.62 -3.47
C CYS A 237 -10.12 0.37 -4.93
N PRO A 238 -11.04 0.34 -5.90
CA PRO A 238 -10.69 0.14 -7.30
C PRO A 238 -10.21 1.45 -7.98
N TRP A 239 -10.34 2.59 -7.29
CA TRP A 239 -10.08 3.93 -7.85
C TRP A 239 -8.70 4.49 -7.49
N ILE A 240 -7.95 3.82 -6.62
CA ILE A 240 -6.56 4.18 -6.34
C ILE A 240 -5.67 3.41 -7.31
N ILE A 241 -4.79 4.09 -8.03
CA ILE A 241 -3.93 3.48 -9.02
C ILE A 241 -2.74 2.79 -8.32
N PRO A 242 -2.47 1.48 -8.57
CA PRO A 242 -1.35 0.74 -7.99
C PRO A 242 -0.03 1.01 -8.74
N SER A 243 1.05 0.38 -8.26
CA SER A 243 2.41 0.46 -8.83
C SER A 243 2.60 -0.30 -10.15
N PHE A 244 1.64 -1.17 -10.50
CA PHE A 244 1.67 -2.00 -11.69
C PHE A 244 0.38 -1.80 -12.49
N GLU A 245 0.33 -2.40 -13.68
CA GLU A 245 -0.82 -2.28 -14.58
C GLU A 245 -2.02 -3.08 -14.04
N TYR A 246 -3.20 -2.44 -13.97
CA TYR A 246 -4.44 -3.09 -13.55
C TYR A 246 -5.63 -2.69 -14.42
N GLU A 247 -6.64 -3.54 -14.42
CA GLU A 247 -7.90 -3.35 -15.14
C GLU A 247 -9.04 -3.13 -14.13
N PRO A 248 -9.47 -1.88 -13.89
CA PRO A 248 -10.51 -1.60 -12.89
C PRO A 248 -11.89 -2.07 -13.35
N ILE A 249 -12.16 -2.08 -14.65
CA ILE A 249 -13.50 -2.21 -15.22
C ILE A 249 -13.49 -3.15 -16.42
N GLU A 250 -14.50 -4.02 -16.46
CA GLU A 250 -14.94 -4.73 -17.66
C GLU A 250 -15.87 -3.80 -18.44
N LEU A 251 -15.39 -3.29 -19.58
CA LEU A 251 -16.12 -2.31 -20.39
C LEU A 251 -17.37 -2.96 -21.01
N ASP A 252 -18.51 -2.29 -20.87
CA ASP A 252 -19.78 -2.81 -21.39
C ASP A 252 -20.75 -1.64 -21.66
N PHE A 253 -20.63 -1.12 -22.88
CA PHE A 253 -21.45 -0.06 -23.48
C PHE A 253 -21.51 -0.25 -25.01
N PRO A 254 -22.48 0.36 -25.71
CA PRO A 254 -22.67 0.17 -27.16
C PRO A 254 -21.47 0.58 -28.02
N GLN A 255 -21.28 -0.12 -29.13
CA GLN A 255 -20.36 0.28 -30.20
C GLN A 255 -20.70 1.69 -30.70
N GLY A 256 -19.69 2.48 -31.09
CA GLY A 256 -19.83 3.87 -31.50
C GLY A 256 -19.78 4.88 -30.35
N SER A 257 -19.79 4.41 -29.10
CA SER A 257 -19.71 5.28 -27.92
C SER A 257 -18.30 5.84 -27.69
N THR A 258 -18.21 6.98 -26.99
CA THR A 258 -16.94 7.57 -26.57
C THR A 258 -16.72 7.39 -25.07
N LEU A 259 -15.61 6.74 -24.70
CA LEU A 259 -15.15 6.62 -23.32
C LEU A 259 -14.33 7.84 -22.94
N TYR A 260 -14.60 8.42 -21.76
CA TYR A 260 -13.85 9.51 -21.16
C TYR A 260 -13.28 9.09 -19.80
N ILE A 261 -12.01 9.40 -19.58
CA ILE A 261 -11.26 9.03 -18.40
C ILE A 261 -10.48 10.24 -17.92
N ILE A 262 -10.59 10.55 -16.64
CA ILE A 262 -9.74 11.54 -15.98
C ILE A 262 -9.06 10.86 -14.80
N VAL A 263 -7.73 10.94 -14.78
CA VAL A 263 -6.90 10.50 -13.65
C VAL A 263 -6.14 11.70 -13.08
N GLU A 264 -6.06 11.75 -11.76
CA GLU A 264 -5.55 12.91 -11.02
C GLU A 264 -4.41 12.49 -10.08
N PRO A 265 -3.55 13.44 -9.68
CA PRO A 265 -2.68 13.26 -8.52
C PRO A 265 -3.52 12.98 -7.27
N PHE A 266 -3.07 12.08 -6.40
CA PHE A 266 -3.76 11.75 -5.16
C PHE A 266 -2.97 12.16 -3.92
N LEU A 267 -1.94 11.39 -3.57
CA LEU A 267 -0.98 11.75 -2.50
C LEU A 267 0.35 12.26 -3.07
N GLN A 268 0.57 12.01 -4.37
CA GLN A 268 1.75 12.40 -5.11
C GLN A 268 1.32 12.75 -6.53
N ASP A 269 2.22 13.36 -7.30
CA ASP A 269 2.03 13.56 -8.74
C ASP A 269 2.95 12.63 -9.54
N PRO A 270 2.61 11.33 -9.65
CA PRO A 270 3.37 10.41 -10.48
C PRO A 270 3.02 10.60 -11.96
N THR A 271 3.90 10.11 -12.83
CA THR A 271 3.53 9.78 -14.21
C THR A 271 2.47 8.67 -14.17
N LYS A 272 1.31 8.96 -14.74
CA LYS A 272 0.17 8.02 -14.86
C LYS A 272 0.08 7.57 -16.31
N TYR A 273 -0.37 6.34 -16.51
CA TYR A 273 -0.58 5.75 -17.82
C TYR A 273 -2.02 5.26 -17.92
N ILE A 274 -2.65 5.51 -19.06
CA ILE A 274 -3.96 4.98 -19.44
C ILE A 274 -3.79 4.29 -20.78
N LYS A 275 -4.26 3.05 -20.91
CA LYS A 275 -4.22 2.28 -22.15
C LYS A 275 -5.59 1.68 -22.43
N ILE A 276 -6.06 1.83 -23.65
CA ILE A 276 -7.36 1.34 -24.10
C ILE A 276 -7.14 0.37 -25.25
N GLY A 277 -7.61 -0.87 -25.10
CA GLY A 277 -7.65 -1.85 -26.18
C GLY A 277 -7.18 -3.24 -25.79
N LYS A 278 -6.73 -4.02 -26.79
CA LYS A 278 -6.16 -5.35 -26.57
C LYS A 278 -4.65 -5.28 -26.71
N ARG A 279 -3.93 -6.03 -25.87
CA ARG A 279 -2.52 -6.32 -26.13
C ARG A 279 -2.44 -7.12 -27.43
N ARG A 280 -1.81 -6.55 -28.46
CA ARG A 280 -1.62 -7.24 -29.74
C ARG A 280 -0.79 -8.52 -29.56
N GLY A 281 -1.01 -9.51 -30.43
CA GLY A 281 -0.28 -10.79 -30.41
C GLY A 281 1.23 -10.63 -30.62
N VAL A 282 1.66 -9.50 -31.22
CA VAL A 282 3.05 -9.04 -31.26
C VAL A 282 3.10 -7.72 -30.52
N SER A 283 3.94 -7.65 -29.49
CA SER A 283 4.22 -6.43 -28.73
C SER A 283 5.43 -5.73 -29.33
N PHE A 284 5.26 -4.47 -29.69
CA PHE A 284 6.32 -3.58 -30.16
C PHE A 284 6.90 -2.73 -29.02
N GLY A 285 6.35 -2.87 -27.80
CA GLY A 285 6.82 -2.18 -26.61
C GLY A 285 6.49 -0.69 -26.60
N ASP A 286 5.60 -0.24 -27.48
CA ASP A 286 5.25 1.16 -27.68
C ASP A 286 3.71 1.38 -27.70
N SER A 287 3.28 2.57 -28.12
CA SER A 287 1.87 2.97 -28.19
C SER A 287 1.04 2.16 -29.20
N THR A 288 1.68 1.36 -30.07
CA THR A 288 0.98 0.54 -31.06
C THR A 288 0.42 -0.76 -30.48
N ASP A 289 0.82 -1.11 -29.25
CA ASP A 289 0.37 -2.32 -28.56
C ASP A 289 -1.10 -2.26 -28.11
N TYR A 290 -1.67 -1.04 -28.08
CA TYR A 290 -3.04 -0.74 -27.68
C TYR A 290 -3.72 0.12 -28.75
N TYR A 291 -5.04 0.28 -28.68
CA TYR A 291 -5.75 1.15 -29.63
C TYR A 291 -5.57 2.63 -29.28
N SER A 292 -5.39 2.93 -27.99
CA SER A 292 -5.06 4.27 -27.52
C SER A 292 -4.22 4.21 -26.25
N LEU A 293 -3.32 5.19 -26.10
CA LEU A 293 -2.46 5.33 -24.93
C LEU A 293 -2.28 6.80 -24.60
N ALA A 294 -2.36 7.12 -23.31
CA ALA A 294 -1.98 8.42 -22.77
C ALA A 294 -1.05 8.26 -21.57
N SER A 295 -0.11 9.20 -21.43
CA SER A 295 0.83 9.26 -20.30
C SER A 295 1.11 10.70 -19.91
N GLY A 296 1.22 10.98 -18.61
CA GLY A 296 1.56 12.30 -18.11
C GLY A 296 1.50 12.43 -16.58
N THR A 297 2.00 13.55 -16.07
CA THR A 297 1.81 14.01 -14.69
C THR A 297 0.62 14.97 -14.62
N GLY A 298 0.31 15.52 -13.45
CA GLY A 298 -0.84 16.39 -13.23
C GLY A 298 -2.16 15.67 -13.48
N ILE A 299 -3.18 16.43 -13.88
CA ILE A 299 -4.46 15.88 -14.32
C ILE A 299 -4.29 15.38 -15.76
N LEU A 300 -4.56 14.09 -15.98
CA LEU A 300 -4.49 13.47 -17.30
C LEU A 300 -5.91 13.09 -17.74
N SER A 301 -6.37 13.75 -18.80
CA SER A 301 -7.63 13.46 -19.47
C SER A 301 -7.37 12.65 -20.73
N HIS A 302 -8.12 11.57 -20.92
CA HIS A 302 -8.03 10.71 -22.09
C HIS A 302 -9.42 10.29 -22.56
N SER A 303 -9.62 10.27 -23.87
CA SER A 303 -10.86 9.80 -24.49
C SER A 303 -10.58 8.93 -25.71
N TYR A 304 -11.48 7.99 -25.97
CA TYR A 304 -11.43 7.13 -27.14
C TYR A 304 -12.84 6.76 -27.61
N THR A 305 -13.09 6.93 -28.91
CA THR A 305 -14.36 6.54 -29.54
C THR A 305 -14.23 5.17 -30.19
N PHE A 306 -15.11 4.26 -29.80
CA PHE A 306 -15.14 2.89 -30.29
C PHE A 306 -15.94 2.81 -31.60
N GLU A 307 -15.43 3.41 -32.68
CA GLU A 307 -16.10 3.38 -34.00
C GLU A 307 -15.90 2.02 -34.67
N ILE A 308 -14.65 1.57 -34.80
CA ILE A 308 -14.27 0.40 -35.60
C ILE A 308 -13.97 -0.83 -34.74
N VAL A 309 -13.55 -0.62 -33.49
CA VAL A 309 -13.10 -1.68 -32.58
C VAL A 309 -14.22 -2.04 -31.62
N ASP A 310 -14.51 -3.33 -31.48
CA ASP A 310 -15.51 -3.84 -30.55
C ASP A 310 -15.18 -3.50 -29.08
N VAL A 311 -16.14 -2.89 -28.39
CA VAL A 311 -16.05 -2.57 -26.95
C VAL A 311 -15.90 -3.82 -26.09
N SER A 312 -16.64 -4.89 -26.39
CA SER A 312 -16.76 -6.13 -25.60
C SER A 312 -15.45 -6.87 -25.32
N ASN A 313 -14.39 -6.41 -25.98
CA ASN A 313 -13.13 -7.07 -26.15
C ASN A 313 -11.97 -6.15 -25.74
N ALA A 314 -12.23 -4.87 -25.51
CA ALA A 314 -11.22 -3.90 -25.15
C ALA A 314 -10.95 -3.91 -23.63
N LEU A 315 -9.68 -3.78 -23.27
CA LEU A 315 -9.23 -3.62 -21.90
C LEU A 315 -9.02 -2.13 -21.61
N LEU A 316 -9.32 -1.72 -20.39
CA LEU A 316 -8.91 -0.45 -19.84
C LEU A 316 -7.83 -0.70 -18.80
N LEU A 317 -6.58 -0.36 -19.12
CA LEU A 317 -5.44 -0.58 -18.25
C LEU A 317 -4.89 0.73 -17.73
N MET A 318 -4.54 0.76 -16.44
CA MET A 318 -4.00 1.94 -15.79
C MET A 318 -2.81 1.60 -14.90
N SER A 319 -1.87 2.54 -14.73
CA SER A 319 -0.77 2.46 -13.76
C SER A 319 -0.27 3.85 -13.40
N GLY A 320 0.44 3.99 -12.26
CA GLY A 320 0.93 5.28 -11.77
C GLY A 320 0.65 5.49 -10.29
N LEU A 321 1.41 4.80 -9.44
CA LEU A 321 1.20 4.78 -8.00
C LEU A 321 1.21 6.18 -7.37
N GLY A 322 0.13 6.52 -6.67
CA GLY A 322 -0.04 7.83 -6.06
C GLY A 322 -0.97 8.75 -6.82
N GLY A 323 -1.51 8.30 -7.97
CA GLY A 323 -2.67 8.87 -8.64
C GLY A 323 -3.97 8.13 -8.30
N CYS A 324 -5.08 8.68 -8.76
CA CYS A 324 -6.42 8.11 -8.64
C CYS A 324 -7.23 8.31 -9.93
N VAL A 325 -8.30 7.54 -10.05
CA VAL A 325 -9.33 7.74 -11.07
C VAL A 325 -10.39 8.67 -10.50
N SER A 326 -10.58 9.85 -11.11
CA SER A 326 -11.57 10.82 -10.66
C SER A 326 -12.85 10.77 -11.49
N VAL A 327 -12.73 10.55 -12.80
CA VAL A 327 -13.88 10.47 -13.71
C VAL A 327 -13.75 9.27 -14.65
N LEU A 328 -14.86 8.54 -14.76
CA LEU A 328 -15.11 7.53 -15.78
C LEU A 328 -16.51 7.76 -16.32
N SER A 329 -16.59 8.10 -17.61
CA SER A 329 -17.86 8.41 -18.27
C SER A 329 -17.89 7.84 -19.68
N VAL A 330 -19.09 7.62 -20.19
CA VAL A 330 -19.32 7.22 -21.58
C VAL A 330 -20.41 8.12 -22.18
N ASP A 331 -20.16 8.60 -23.39
CA ASP A 331 -21.16 9.21 -24.25
C ASP A 331 -21.66 8.15 -25.23
N VAL A 332 -22.93 7.75 -25.07
CA VAL A 332 -23.55 6.66 -25.84
C VAL A 332 -24.25 7.27 -27.06
N ARG A 333 -23.92 6.74 -28.24
CA ARG A 333 -24.54 7.15 -29.50
C ARG A 333 -25.61 6.16 -29.96
#